data_AF-A0AAD5HJB3-F1
#
_entry.id   AF-A0AAD5HJB3-F1
#
_cell.length_a   1.000
_cell.length_b   1.000
_cell.length_c   1.000
_cell.angle_alpha   90.00
_cell.angle_beta   90.00
_cell.angle_gamma   90.00
#
_symmetry.space_group_name_H-M   'P 1'
#
loop_
_entity.id
_entity.type
_entity.pdbx_description
1 polymer ?
#
loop_
_entity_poly.entity_id
_entity_poly.type
_entity_poly.pdbx_seq_one_letter_code
_entity_poly.pdbx_strand_id
1 'polypeptide(L)'
;MSSIQPISVHLRALSTLAMPLCKSLTLAHTKPMGEDFASWHHSLNRQNAVQQVHHVIIHSAPDHLASRQDFEVWQRWEEKDGQYPAFETAINRITELPHLEALELRFSDRCEGITDKHPFSDDAEEAESRINTLKAVFGALERRAASPENSAVRSLVIKNLQNLQIPNFTKSNAFRNVMKDVKELHLSIATEYNEHGPDRDVYKDERQTFEPFLQKELLAPIADNLTALTLKFDQEWGTAPGQFDGHNLLFPKLESLTLENFMIGHHDHMDWVYAQKTLKSLHLKDVRIASHLLVEEENIEKWGLRTDDWKSWPRGAFGHEADNARVFTFSGNWETVFDSIRTNLPNLVDFRLYDRTWGVIDNNSDTFNKGVSRQRYIAFSEWILPSPWIEAERNGKLLEFSERCPEDESDDESDDEEEEQIVDEDSTLNPALYNKAADKRALDELLKAVKQRQG
;
A
#
# COMPACT_ATOMS: atom_id res chain seq x y z
N MET A 1 18.60 15.41 -44.49
CA MET A 1 17.20 15.64 -44.08
C MET A 1 16.60 14.30 -43.72
N SER A 2 16.49 14.00 -42.43
CA SER A 2 15.69 12.89 -41.91
C SER A 2 15.21 13.29 -40.52
N SER A 3 13.89 13.36 -40.43
CA SER A 3 13.04 13.84 -39.35
C SER A 3 13.37 13.27 -37.97
N ILE A 4 13.54 14.17 -36.99
CA ILE A 4 13.54 13.90 -35.55
C ILE A 4 12.07 13.71 -35.13
N GLN A 5 11.73 12.55 -34.56
CA GLN A 5 10.43 12.37 -33.88
C GLN A 5 10.50 12.97 -32.46
N PRO A 6 9.45 13.65 -31.99
CA PRO A 6 9.47 14.31 -30.70
C PRO A 6 9.22 13.33 -29.55
N ILE A 7 10.02 13.49 -28.50
CA ILE A 7 9.91 12.84 -27.19
C ILE A 7 8.53 13.20 -26.60
N SER A 8 7.71 12.18 -26.36
CA SER A 8 6.41 12.30 -25.70
C SER A 8 6.62 12.61 -24.21
N VAL A 9 6.23 13.82 -23.80
CA VAL A 9 6.16 14.22 -22.39
C VAL A 9 4.90 13.58 -21.78
N HIS A 10 5.08 12.51 -21.01
CA HIS A 10 4.01 11.95 -20.19
C HIS A 10 3.78 12.80 -18.94
N LEU A 11 2.84 13.75 -19.05
CA LEU A 11 2.16 14.35 -17.90
C LEU A 11 1.29 13.27 -17.23
N ARG A 12 1.82 12.63 -16.17
CA ARG A 12 1.00 11.78 -15.30
C ARG A 12 0.05 12.67 -14.50
N ALA A 13 -1.24 12.53 -14.81
CA ALA A 13 -2.33 13.14 -14.06
C ALA A 13 -2.45 12.50 -12.67
N LEU A 14 -2.02 13.23 -11.64
CA LEU A 14 -2.54 13.09 -10.28
C LEU A 14 -3.62 14.17 -10.13
N SER A 15 -4.87 13.85 -10.49
CA SER A 15 -6.05 14.61 -10.07
C SER A 15 -6.64 13.86 -8.87
N THR A 16 -6.77 14.42 -7.67
CA THR A 16 -7.49 15.66 -7.34
C THR A 16 -7.00 16.23 -6.01
N LEU A 17 -6.17 17.27 -6.05
CA LEU A 17 -6.11 18.34 -5.06
C LEU A 17 -5.65 19.58 -5.84
N ALA A 18 -6.56 20.52 -6.06
CA ALA A 18 -6.27 21.79 -6.72
C ALA A 18 -5.41 22.66 -5.78
N MET A 19 -4.11 22.40 -5.76
CA MET A 19 -3.12 23.28 -5.12
C MET A 19 -2.80 24.42 -6.10
N PRO A 20 -3.05 25.70 -5.73
CA PRO A 20 -2.74 26.83 -6.60
C PRO A 20 -1.22 26.92 -6.78
N LEU A 21 -0.73 26.74 -8.02
CA LEU A 21 0.62 27.07 -8.54
C LEU A 21 1.72 27.29 -7.48
N CYS A 22 1.92 26.33 -6.59
CA CYS A 22 3.05 26.28 -5.68
C CYS A 22 4.27 25.86 -6.52
N LYS A 23 5.36 26.63 -6.51
CA LYS A 23 6.59 26.17 -7.15
C LYS A 23 7.07 24.94 -6.39
N SER A 24 6.91 23.79 -7.02
CA SER A 24 7.50 22.53 -6.55
C SER A 24 8.95 22.50 -7.00
N LEU A 25 9.86 22.10 -6.11
CA LEU A 25 11.27 21.93 -6.44
C LEU A 25 11.66 20.47 -6.25
N THR A 26 12.39 19.90 -7.20
CA THR A 26 12.79 18.48 -7.16
C THR A 26 14.29 18.36 -6.94
N LEU A 27 14.69 17.63 -5.91
CA LEU A 27 16.03 17.13 -5.68
C LEU A 27 16.10 15.71 -6.25
N ALA A 28 16.83 15.54 -7.35
CA ALA A 28 17.00 14.25 -8.01
C ALA A 28 18.45 14.05 -8.43
N HIS A 29 18.85 12.78 -8.54
CA HIS A 29 20.14 12.39 -9.10
C HIS A 29 20.10 12.61 -10.63
N THR A 30 20.84 13.61 -11.14
CA THR A 30 20.89 13.94 -12.57
C THR A 30 22.34 14.05 -13.06
N LYS A 31 22.71 13.26 -14.10
CA LYS A 31 23.87 13.30 -15.04
C LYS A 31 25.15 14.10 -14.70
N PRO A 32 26.30 13.65 -15.25
CA PRO A 32 27.14 12.52 -14.81
C PRO A 32 27.94 12.88 -13.54
N MET A 33 28.70 11.91 -12.98
CA MET A 33 29.63 12.10 -11.86
C MET A 33 30.39 13.44 -11.94
N GLY A 34 30.22 14.31 -10.94
CA GLY A 34 30.98 15.57 -10.80
C GLY A 34 30.18 16.87 -10.86
N GLU A 35 28.88 16.81 -11.20
CA GLU A 35 27.94 17.94 -11.14
C GLU A 35 26.80 17.68 -10.12
N ASP A 36 27.12 16.99 -9.03
CA ASP A 36 26.15 16.50 -8.04
C ASP A 36 25.16 17.60 -7.61
N PHE A 37 23.89 17.36 -7.95
CA PHE A 37 22.75 18.23 -7.61
C PHE A 37 22.91 19.69 -8.07
N ALA A 38 23.74 19.98 -9.09
CA ALA A 38 23.99 21.34 -9.58
C ALA A 38 22.72 22.07 -10.00
N SER A 39 21.75 21.36 -10.59
CA SER A 39 20.43 21.89 -10.97
C SER A 39 19.60 22.34 -9.76
N TRP A 40 19.61 21.55 -8.68
CA TRP A 40 19.01 21.90 -7.38
C TRP A 40 19.68 23.13 -6.79
N HIS A 41 21.02 23.13 -6.75
CA HIS A 41 21.77 24.24 -6.19
C HIS A 41 21.55 25.54 -6.96
N HIS A 42 21.58 25.48 -8.29
CA HIS A 42 21.32 26.61 -9.18
C HIS A 42 19.91 27.16 -8.99
N SER A 43 18.91 26.29 -8.84
CA SER A 43 17.51 26.71 -8.67
C SER A 43 17.29 27.47 -7.37
N LEU A 44 17.89 27.03 -6.26
CA LEU A 44 17.83 27.72 -4.98
C LEU A 44 18.60 29.04 -4.97
N ASN A 45 19.67 29.15 -5.76
CA ASN A 45 20.48 30.37 -5.84
C ASN A 45 19.85 31.48 -6.71
N ARG A 46 18.73 31.22 -7.39
CA ARG A 46 18.00 32.25 -8.15
C ARG A 46 17.31 33.23 -7.19
N GLN A 47 17.39 34.53 -7.51
CA GLN A 47 16.73 35.57 -6.72
C GLN A 47 15.24 35.25 -6.51
N ASN A 48 14.80 35.33 -5.26
CA ASN A 48 13.42 35.09 -4.81
C ASN A 48 12.88 33.66 -5.03
N ALA A 49 13.67 32.70 -5.52
CA ALA A 49 13.19 31.33 -5.74
C ALA A 49 12.82 30.64 -4.42
N VAL A 50 13.68 30.77 -3.41
CA VAL A 50 13.51 30.23 -2.05
C VAL A 50 12.19 30.67 -1.40
N GLN A 51 11.75 31.91 -1.64
CA GLN A 51 10.53 32.48 -1.06
C GLN A 51 9.24 31.98 -1.73
N GLN A 52 9.34 31.23 -2.83
CA GLN A 52 8.17 30.77 -3.60
C GLN A 52 7.97 29.25 -3.53
N VAL A 53 8.90 28.52 -2.89
CA VAL A 53 8.82 27.07 -2.78
C VAL A 53 7.97 26.69 -1.58
N HIS A 54 6.85 26.03 -1.86
CA HIS A 54 5.95 25.48 -0.84
C HIS A 54 5.95 23.95 -0.82
N HIS A 55 6.53 23.31 -1.84
CA HIS A 55 6.57 21.87 -2.01
C HIS A 55 7.94 21.42 -2.51
N VAL A 56 8.51 20.39 -1.89
CA VAL A 56 9.77 19.78 -2.29
C VAL A 56 9.57 18.29 -2.54
N ILE A 57 10.15 17.79 -3.63
CA ILE A 57 10.21 16.38 -3.97
C ILE A 57 11.67 15.94 -3.87
N ILE A 58 11.97 14.91 -3.08
CA ILE A 58 13.32 14.34 -2.92
C ILE A 58 13.30 12.92 -3.44
N HIS A 59 14.17 12.60 -4.39
CA HIS A 59 14.39 11.24 -4.86
C HIS A 59 15.65 10.70 -4.20
N SER A 60 15.57 9.56 -3.52
CA SER A 60 16.73 8.89 -2.88
C SER A 60 17.60 8.12 -3.88
N ALA A 61 17.02 7.80 -5.03
CA ALA A 61 17.64 7.11 -6.15
C ALA A 61 17.09 7.66 -7.49
N PRO A 62 17.77 7.42 -8.62
CA PRO A 62 17.22 7.69 -9.95
C PRO A 62 15.87 7.01 -10.21
N ASP A 63 15.04 7.62 -11.07
CA ASP A 63 13.70 7.12 -11.39
C ASP A 63 13.69 5.75 -12.07
N HIS A 64 14.80 5.34 -12.70
CA HIS A 64 14.90 4.11 -13.47
C HIS A 64 16.17 3.31 -13.13
N LEU A 65 16.32 2.88 -11.87
CA LEU A 65 17.40 1.98 -11.44
C LEU A 65 17.53 0.72 -12.31
N ALA A 66 16.42 0.23 -12.88
CA ALA A 66 16.41 -0.91 -13.81
C ALA A 66 17.19 -0.67 -15.12
N SER A 67 17.37 0.60 -15.51
CA SER A 67 18.15 0.95 -16.68
C SER A 67 19.59 1.13 -16.22
N ARG A 68 20.46 0.16 -16.54
CA ARG A 68 21.89 0.17 -16.13
C ARG A 68 22.66 1.46 -16.46
N GLN A 69 22.09 2.37 -17.24
CA GLN A 69 22.61 3.71 -17.54
C GLN A 69 22.60 4.65 -16.33
N ASP A 70 21.74 4.40 -15.33
CA ASP A 70 21.56 5.28 -14.17
C ASP A 70 22.50 4.96 -12.99
N PHE A 71 23.26 3.85 -13.03
CA PHE A 71 24.27 3.54 -12.00
C PHE A 71 25.46 4.50 -12.00
N GLU A 72 25.77 5.10 -13.15
CA GLU A 72 26.89 6.04 -13.25
C GLU A 72 26.61 7.39 -12.56
N VAL A 73 25.36 7.66 -12.18
CA VAL A 73 24.92 8.92 -11.53
C VAL A 73 24.48 8.75 -10.07
N TRP A 74 24.38 7.51 -9.60
CA TRP A 74 23.91 7.20 -8.25
C TRP A 74 25.04 6.55 -7.44
N GLN A 75 25.27 7.09 -6.25
CA GLN A 75 26.23 6.55 -5.30
C GLN A 75 25.45 5.96 -4.13
N ARG A 76 25.86 4.77 -3.70
CA ARG A 76 25.40 4.20 -2.43
C ARG A 76 25.91 5.07 -1.29
N TRP A 77 25.16 5.12 -0.19
CA TRP A 77 25.67 5.71 1.04
C TRP A 77 26.95 4.95 1.44
N GLU A 78 28.03 5.66 1.81
CA GLU A 78 29.32 4.99 2.04
C GLU A 78 29.22 3.98 3.19
N GLU A 79 29.53 2.70 2.92
CA GLU A 79 29.37 1.58 3.87
C GLU A 79 30.10 1.77 5.21
N LYS A 80 31.18 2.55 5.24
CA LYS A 80 32.01 2.71 6.45
C LYS A 80 31.43 3.67 7.47
N ASP A 81 30.72 4.71 7.04
CA ASP A 81 30.27 5.79 7.91
C ASP A 81 28.78 6.16 7.71
N GLY A 82 28.10 5.53 6.74
CA GLY A 82 26.69 5.80 6.42
C GLY A 82 26.48 7.25 5.97
N GLN A 83 27.43 7.82 5.23
CA GLN A 83 27.43 9.22 4.80
C GLN A 83 27.30 9.33 3.29
N TYR A 84 26.63 10.39 2.85
CA TYR A 84 26.65 10.84 1.46
C TYR A 84 26.71 12.38 1.45
N PRO A 85 27.91 12.97 1.65
CA PRO A 85 28.04 14.39 1.97
C PRO A 85 27.41 15.33 0.94
N ALA A 86 27.51 15.03 -0.36
CA ALA A 86 26.90 15.84 -1.41
C ALA A 86 25.36 15.83 -1.32
N PHE A 87 24.76 14.64 -1.12
CA PHE A 87 23.31 14.49 -1.02
C PHE A 87 22.79 15.06 0.30
N GLU A 88 23.46 14.80 1.41
CA GLU A 88 23.14 15.41 2.71
C GLU A 88 23.21 16.93 2.65
N THR A 89 24.24 17.50 2.00
CA THR A 89 24.36 18.94 1.80
C THR A 89 23.19 19.48 0.98
N ALA A 90 22.80 18.77 -0.09
CA ALA A 90 21.65 19.16 -0.91
C ALA A 90 20.32 19.11 -0.13
N ILE A 91 20.07 18.03 0.62
CA ILE A 91 18.90 17.87 1.51
C ILE A 91 18.87 18.99 2.55
N ASN A 92 20.00 19.32 3.16
CA ASN A 92 20.09 20.34 4.21
C ASN A 92 19.62 21.72 3.76
N ARG A 93 19.67 22.01 2.46
CA ARG A 93 19.20 23.29 1.92
C ARG A 93 17.68 23.48 2.02
N ILE A 94 16.89 22.45 2.35
CA ILE A 94 15.47 22.67 2.68
C ILE A 94 15.30 23.61 3.87
N THR A 95 16.31 23.72 4.75
CA THR A 95 16.32 24.68 5.87
C THR A 95 16.29 26.14 5.41
N GLU A 96 16.69 26.40 4.17
CA GLU A 96 16.65 27.74 3.55
C GLU A 96 15.24 28.12 3.09
N LEU A 97 14.27 27.19 3.02
CA LEU A 97 12.94 27.39 2.44
C LEU A 97 11.90 27.78 3.51
N PRO A 98 11.60 29.07 3.74
CA PRO A 98 10.76 29.50 4.87
C PRO A 98 9.29 29.14 4.69
N HIS A 99 8.80 28.94 3.47
CA HIS A 99 7.39 28.69 3.18
C HIS A 99 7.07 27.24 2.77
N LEU A 100 8.02 26.31 2.98
CA LEU A 100 7.80 24.89 2.72
C LEU A 100 6.69 24.33 3.64
N GLU A 101 5.64 23.80 3.02
CA GLU A 101 4.47 23.24 3.71
C GLU A 101 4.23 21.76 3.37
N ALA A 102 4.76 21.30 2.24
CA ALA A 102 4.64 19.92 1.79
C ALA A 102 6.00 19.33 1.39
N LEU A 103 6.24 18.07 1.74
CA LEU A 103 7.41 17.32 1.29
C LEU A 103 7.00 15.94 0.77
N GLU A 104 7.55 15.57 -0.38
CA GLU A 104 7.42 14.24 -0.97
C GLU A 104 8.80 13.58 -1.03
N LEU A 105 8.96 12.47 -0.33
CA LEU A 105 10.13 11.62 -0.40
C LEU A 105 9.82 10.39 -1.25
N ARG A 106 10.63 10.13 -2.27
CA ARG A 106 10.46 9.02 -3.20
C ARG A 106 11.67 8.10 -3.13
N PHE A 107 11.43 6.87 -2.72
CA PHE A 107 12.38 5.78 -2.88
C PHE A 107 12.16 5.07 -4.21
N SER A 108 13.16 4.30 -4.63
CA SER A 108 13.00 3.34 -5.71
C SER A 108 11.86 2.37 -5.41
N ASP A 109 11.12 1.98 -6.45
CA ASP A 109 10.12 0.90 -6.39
C ASP A 109 10.76 -0.49 -6.28
N ARG A 110 12.10 -0.56 -6.36
CA ARG A 110 12.90 -1.77 -6.11
C ARG A 110 13.70 -1.64 -4.83
N CYS A 111 13.44 -2.50 -3.86
CA CYS A 111 14.19 -2.64 -2.61
C CYS A 111 14.66 -4.08 -2.40
N GLU A 112 15.69 -4.26 -1.57
CA GLU A 112 16.14 -5.58 -1.11
C GLU A 112 15.77 -5.85 0.34
N GLY A 113 15.51 -7.13 0.66
CA GLY A 113 15.37 -7.59 2.03
C GLY A 113 16.72 -7.53 2.77
N ILE A 114 16.68 -7.41 4.10
CA ILE A 114 17.91 -7.34 4.91
C ILE A 114 18.59 -8.70 4.98
N THR A 115 17.81 -9.77 5.11
CA THR A 115 18.32 -11.14 5.35
C THR A 115 18.66 -11.86 4.04
N ASP A 116 17.81 -11.72 3.02
CA ASP A 116 17.92 -12.44 1.74
C ASP A 116 18.33 -11.50 0.61
N LYS A 117 19.58 -11.00 0.67
CA LYS A 117 20.14 -10.18 -0.41
C LYS A 117 20.33 -11.02 -1.67
N HIS A 118 19.77 -10.57 -2.79
CA HIS A 118 19.92 -11.29 -4.05
C HIS A 118 21.33 -11.03 -4.60
N PRO A 119 22.11 -12.07 -4.99
CA PRO A 119 23.51 -11.90 -5.39
C PRO A 119 23.73 -11.08 -6.69
N PHE A 120 22.66 -10.70 -7.39
CA PHE A 120 22.68 -9.93 -8.64
C PHE A 120 21.86 -8.62 -8.58
N SER A 121 21.65 -8.07 -7.39
CA SER A 121 20.68 -7.01 -7.11
C SER A 121 21.15 -5.57 -7.35
N ASP A 122 22.11 -5.35 -8.25
CA ASP A 122 22.56 -3.98 -8.49
C ASP A 122 21.38 -3.06 -8.87
N ASP A 123 20.27 -3.59 -9.40
CA ASP A 123 19.03 -2.91 -9.77
C ASP A 123 18.05 -2.55 -8.62
N ALA A 124 18.47 -2.62 -7.36
CA ALA A 124 17.64 -2.29 -6.19
C ALA A 124 18.31 -1.27 -5.24
N GLU A 125 17.48 -0.48 -4.56
CA GLU A 125 17.95 0.43 -3.53
C GLU A 125 18.12 -0.30 -2.19
N GLU A 126 19.33 -0.27 -1.63
CA GLU A 126 19.66 -0.92 -0.37
C GLU A 126 18.88 -0.35 0.82
N ALA A 127 18.44 -1.23 1.72
CA ALA A 127 17.72 -0.86 2.95
C ALA A 127 18.44 0.22 3.78
N GLU A 128 19.76 0.11 3.93
CA GLU A 128 20.55 1.09 4.71
C GLU A 128 20.54 2.48 4.07
N SER A 129 20.68 2.56 2.73
CA SER A 129 20.60 3.82 1.98
C SER A 129 19.23 4.49 2.15
N ARG A 130 18.15 3.71 2.15
CA ARG A 130 16.78 4.21 2.39
C ARG A 130 16.64 4.78 3.81
N ILE A 131 17.14 4.06 4.81
CA ILE A 131 17.12 4.47 6.22
C ILE A 131 17.96 5.74 6.44
N ASN A 132 19.14 5.83 5.86
CA ASN A 132 20.01 7.00 6.01
C ASN A 132 19.40 8.23 5.32
N THR A 133 18.73 8.04 4.18
CA THR A 133 17.95 9.11 3.54
C THR A 133 16.79 9.59 4.43
N LEU A 134 16.04 8.68 5.07
CA LEU A 134 15.00 9.06 6.05
C LEU A 134 15.59 9.91 7.17
N LYS A 135 16.71 9.48 7.77
CA LYS A 135 17.40 10.21 8.84
C LYS A 135 17.84 11.60 8.39
N ALA A 136 18.45 11.72 7.22
CA ALA A 136 18.93 13.00 6.69
C ALA A 136 17.78 13.98 6.42
N VAL A 137 16.70 13.52 5.78
CA VAL A 137 15.52 14.35 5.49
C VAL A 137 14.84 14.81 6.78
N PHE A 138 14.58 13.89 7.71
CA PHE A 138 13.93 14.26 8.99
C PHE A 138 14.81 15.14 9.86
N GLY A 139 16.13 14.90 9.89
CA GLY A 139 17.08 15.77 10.60
C GLY A 139 17.19 17.18 9.99
N ALA A 140 17.00 17.32 8.67
CA ALA A 140 16.92 18.63 8.03
C ALA A 140 15.58 19.33 8.32
N LEU A 141 14.46 18.60 8.33
CA LEU A 141 13.14 19.13 8.71
C LEU A 141 13.10 19.57 10.17
N GLU A 142 13.69 18.79 11.09
CA GLU A 142 13.78 19.15 12.51
C GLU A 142 14.56 20.46 12.70
N ARG A 143 15.74 20.59 12.08
CA ARG A 143 16.52 21.84 12.12
C ARG A 143 15.76 23.02 11.53
N ARG A 144 15.02 22.79 10.43
CA ARG A 144 14.19 23.82 9.82
C ARG A 144 13.11 24.30 10.78
N ALA A 145 12.45 23.39 11.49
CA ALA A 145 11.39 23.70 12.44
C ALA A 145 11.88 24.48 13.68
N ALA A 146 13.20 24.49 13.95
CA ALA A 146 13.78 25.29 15.02
C ALA A 146 13.74 26.80 14.76
N SER A 147 13.58 27.24 13.50
CA SER A 147 13.44 28.65 13.16
C SER A 147 11.96 29.09 13.21
N PRO A 148 11.60 30.09 14.01
CA PRO A 148 10.20 30.53 14.16
C PRO A 148 9.63 31.22 12.91
N GLU A 149 10.49 31.68 12.00
CA GLU A 149 10.09 32.32 10.74
C GLU A 149 9.63 31.29 9.68
N ASN A 150 9.89 30.00 9.92
CA ASN A 150 9.57 28.94 8.97
C ASN A 150 8.15 28.40 9.19
N SER A 151 7.40 28.21 8.11
CA SER A 151 6.13 27.48 8.11
C SER A 151 6.33 26.03 8.57
N ALA A 152 5.34 25.45 9.24
CA ALA A 152 5.35 24.02 9.53
C ALA A 152 5.12 23.19 8.26
N VAL A 153 5.81 22.06 8.12
CA VAL A 153 5.51 21.07 7.07
C VAL A 153 4.33 20.24 7.53
N ARG A 154 3.19 20.38 6.85
CA ARG A 154 1.91 19.78 7.23
C ARG A 154 1.54 18.58 6.37
N SER A 155 2.05 18.49 5.16
CA SER A 155 1.83 17.37 4.25
C SER A 155 3.13 16.60 4.03
N LEU A 156 3.11 15.31 4.34
CA LEU A 156 4.22 14.40 4.10
C LEU A 156 3.76 13.24 3.23
N VAL A 157 4.41 13.08 2.09
CA VAL A 157 4.22 11.94 1.19
C VAL A 157 5.51 11.13 1.20
N ILE A 158 5.43 9.84 1.52
CA ILE A 158 6.55 8.91 1.38
C ILE A 158 6.12 7.83 0.38
N LYS A 159 6.73 7.85 -0.79
CA LYS A 159 6.50 6.87 -1.84
C LYS A 159 7.54 5.77 -1.77
N ASN A 160 7.05 4.55 -1.91
CA ASN A 160 7.83 3.32 -1.82
C ASN A 160 8.60 3.28 -0.49
N LEU A 161 7.97 3.55 0.65
CA LEU A 161 8.59 3.20 1.93
C LEU A 161 8.74 1.68 1.97
N GLN A 162 9.95 1.17 2.20
CA GLN A 162 10.11 -0.28 2.31
C GLN A 162 9.33 -0.80 3.53
N ASN A 163 8.75 -2.00 3.42
CA ASN A 163 8.12 -2.76 4.50
C ASN A 163 9.12 -3.23 5.58
N LEU A 164 9.98 -2.34 6.06
CA LEU A 164 10.98 -2.62 7.08
C LEU A 164 10.60 -2.02 8.43
N GLN A 165 10.83 -2.78 9.49
CA GLN A 165 10.81 -2.23 10.84
C GLN A 165 12.00 -1.29 11.04
N ILE A 166 11.71 -0.03 11.32
CA ILE A 166 12.73 1.00 11.56
C ILE A 166 12.58 1.66 12.94
N PRO A 167 12.53 0.87 14.05
CA PRO A 167 12.18 1.38 15.38
C PRO A 167 13.13 2.44 15.90
N ASN A 168 14.43 2.34 15.59
CA ASN A 168 15.41 3.36 15.99
C ASN A 168 15.11 4.73 15.36
N PHE A 169 14.57 4.73 14.14
CA PHE A 169 14.17 5.95 13.46
C PHE A 169 12.83 6.48 13.98
N THR A 170 11.78 5.65 14.10
CA THR A 170 10.46 6.11 14.58
C THR A 170 10.48 6.55 16.05
N LYS A 171 11.39 6.01 16.86
CA LYS A 171 11.60 6.44 18.27
C LYS A 171 12.52 7.66 18.41
N SER A 172 13.11 8.15 17.31
CA SER A 172 14.03 9.29 17.35
C SER A 172 13.30 10.62 17.64
N ASN A 173 14.04 11.58 18.20
CA ASN A 173 13.52 12.93 18.42
C ASN A 173 13.15 13.62 17.10
N ALA A 174 13.98 13.45 16.06
CA ALA A 174 13.72 14.02 14.74
C ALA A 174 12.37 13.56 14.18
N PHE A 175 12.08 12.26 14.24
CA PHE A 175 10.78 11.72 13.81
C PHE A 175 9.63 12.36 14.61
N ARG A 176 9.68 12.31 15.94
CA ARG A 176 8.63 12.85 16.81
C ARG A 176 8.42 14.36 16.61
N ASN A 177 9.49 15.12 16.46
CA ASN A 177 9.46 16.57 16.31
C ASN A 177 8.90 17.01 14.96
N VAL A 178 9.17 16.25 13.89
CA VAL A 178 8.59 16.52 12.56
C VAL A 178 7.12 16.09 12.53
N MET A 179 6.84 14.87 12.97
CA MET A 179 5.52 14.26 12.79
C MET A 179 4.42 14.90 13.65
N LYS A 180 4.75 15.59 14.75
CA LYS A 180 3.76 16.29 15.58
C LYS A 180 3.00 17.39 14.82
N ASP A 181 3.60 17.97 13.78
CA ASP A 181 3.03 19.07 13.01
C ASP A 181 2.41 18.61 11.67
N VAL A 182 2.65 17.35 11.29
CA VAL A 182 2.10 16.72 10.09
C VAL A 182 0.60 16.46 10.31
N LYS A 183 -0.20 16.88 9.33
CA LYS A 183 -1.66 16.70 9.27
C LYS A 183 -2.08 15.75 8.16
N GLU A 184 -1.31 15.70 7.07
CA GLU A 184 -1.60 14.85 5.92
C GLU A 184 -0.42 13.90 5.75
N LEU A 185 -0.69 12.60 5.88
CA LEU A 185 0.30 11.55 5.71
C LEU A 185 -0.12 10.61 4.59
N HIS A 186 0.71 10.50 3.57
CA HIS A 186 0.48 9.60 2.45
C HIS A 186 1.64 8.62 2.32
N LEU A 187 1.39 7.36 2.64
CA LEU A 187 2.37 6.28 2.55
C LEU A 187 2.02 5.37 1.37
N SER A 188 2.99 5.15 0.50
CA SER A 188 3.01 4.01 -0.41
C SER A 188 4.11 3.09 0.06
N ILE A 189 3.79 1.84 0.38
CA ILE A 189 4.71 0.82 0.84
C ILE A 189 5.17 0.02 -0.38
N ALA A 190 6.47 -0.29 -0.41
CA ALA A 190 7.08 -1.17 -1.39
C ALA A 190 7.57 -2.44 -0.67
N THR A 191 7.28 -3.59 -1.25
CA THR A 191 7.82 -4.87 -0.81
C THR A 191 9.16 -5.15 -1.48
N GLU A 192 9.91 -6.12 -0.98
CA GLU A 192 11.16 -6.56 -1.58
C GLU A 192 10.98 -6.92 -3.07
N TYR A 193 11.87 -6.42 -3.92
CA TYR A 193 11.87 -6.76 -5.33
C TYR A 193 12.29 -8.22 -5.51
N ASN A 194 11.48 -8.95 -6.27
CA ASN A 194 11.81 -10.29 -6.72
C ASN A 194 11.54 -10.39 -8.22
N GLU A 195 12.59 -10.72 -9.00
CA GLU A 195 12.52 -10.78 -10.45
C GLU A 195 11.65 -11.93 -10.99
N HIS A 196 11.42 -12.95 -10.17
CA HIS A 196 10.61 -14.12 -10.52
C HIS A 196 9.12 -13.95 -10.16
N GLY A 197 8.74 -12.80 -9.61
CA GLY A 197 7.40 -12.50 -9.08
C GLY A 197 7.44 -12.44 -7.56
N PRO A 198 6.32 -12.19 -6.86
CA PRO A 198 6.30 -12.28 -5.40
C PRO A 198 6.37 -13.71 -4.84
N ASP A 199 7.03 -14.62 -5.56
CA ASP A 199 7.20 -15.99 -5.17
C ASP A 199 7.98 -16.07 -3.86
N ARG A 200 7.40 -16.72 -2.86
CA ARG A 200 7.98 -16.90 -1.51
C ARG A 200 8.17 -15.60 -0.71
N ASP A 201 7.70 -14.45 -1.20
CA ASP A 201 7.78 -13.19 -0.43
C ASP A 201 7.05 -13.30 0.91
N VAL A 202 6.02 -14.16 1.00
CA VAL A 202 5.28 -14.42 2.25
C VAL A 202 6.17 -14.92 3.40
N TYR A 203 7.30 -15.55 3.07
CA TYR A 203 8.25 -16.06 4.07
C TYR A 203 9.26 -15.02 4.54
N LYS A 204 9.35 -13.86 3.89
CA LYS A 204 10.25 -12.78 4.29
C LYS A 204 9.79 -12.18 5.61
N ASP A 205 10.74 -11.98 6.52
CA ASP A 205 10.48 -11.42 7.86
C ASP A 205 9.83 -10.03 7.74
N GLU A 206 10.22 -9.26 6.73
CA GLU A 206 9.68 -7.94 6.42
C GLU A 206 8.16 -7.98 6.12
N ARG A 207 7.67 -9.01 5.42
CA ARG A 207 6.24 -9.18 5.11
C ARG A 207 5.42 -9.64 6.30
N GLN A 208 6.04 -10.27 7.30
CA GLN A 208 5.36 -10.77 8.50
C GLN A 208 5.29 -9.70 9.60
N THR A 209 6.28 -8.81 9.65
CA THR A 209 6.52 -7.98 10.83
C THR A 209 6.23 -6.49 10.63
N PHE A 210 6.12 -6.02 9.39
CA PHE A 210 5.93 -4.59 9.11
C PHE A 210 4.55 -4.08 9.48
N GLU A 211 3.48 -4.79 9.14
CA GLU A 211 2.10 -4.39 9.40
C GLU A 211 1.84 -4.17 10.92
N PRO A 212 2.26 -5.09 11.83
CA PRO A 212 2.23 -4.83 13.27
C PRO A 212 3.02 -3.60 13.70
N PHE A 213 4.19 -3.36 13.09
CA PHE A 213 5.03 -2.18 13.37
C PHE A 213 4.36 -0.89 12.88
N LEU A 214 3.76 -0.89 11.69
CA LEU A 214 3.06 0.23 11.09
C LEU A 214 1.95 0.74 12.03
N GLN A 215 1.09 -0.15 12.52
CA GLN A 215 0.00 0.26 13.41
C GLN A 215 0.49 0.69 14.80
N LYS A 216 1.45 -0.01 15.41
CA LYS A 216 1.85 0.24 16.82
C LYS A 216 2.87 1.35 16.99
N GLU A 217 3.86 1.43 16.10
CA GLU A 217 5.06 2.25 16.29
C GLU A 217 5.13 3.44 15.32
N LEU A 218 4.48 3.35 14.15
CA LEU A 218 4.48 4.45 13.16
C LEU A 218 3.22 5.31 13.23
N LEU A 219 2.03 4.70 13.17
CA LEU A 219 0.75 5.42 13.10
C LEU A 219 0.21 5.87 14.46
N ALA A 220 0.26 5.01 15.48
CA ALA A 220 -0.28 5.35 16.80
C ALA A 220 0.29 6.66 17.40
N PRO A 221 1.61 6.95 17.34
CA PRO A 221 2.16 8.16 17.94
C PRO A 221 1.72 9.48 17.30
N ILE A 222 1.15 9.43 16.10
CA ILE A 222 0.81 10.62 15.29
C ILE A 222 -0.69 10.79 15.09
N ALA A 223 -1.49 9.87 15.64
CA ALA A 223 -2.90 9.74 15.33
C ALA A 223 -3.74 10.99 15.66
N ASP A 224 -3.38 11.69 16.74
CA ASP A 224 -4.11 12.87 17.25
C ASP A 224 -4.12 14.08 16.31
N ASN A 225 -3.20 14.14 15.34
CA ASN A 225 -3.00 15.31 14.48
C ASN A 225 -3.43 15.11 13.04
N LEU A 226 -3.56 13.86 12.59
CA LEU A 226 -3.85 13.57 11.20
C LEU A 226 -5.29 13.94 10.82
N THR A 227 -5.40 14.70 9.73
CA THR A 227 -6.66 15.03 9.05
C THR A 227 -6.81 14.25 7.75
N ALA A 228 -5.71 13.80 7.14
CA ALA A 228 -5.73 12.91 5.98
C ALA A 228 -4.69 11.78 6.13
N LEU A 229 -5.11 10.56 5.81
CA LEU A 229 -4.26 9.38 5.81
C LEU A 229 -4.44 8.60 4.49
N THR A 230 -3.34 8.22 3.87
CA THR A 230 -3.32 7.24 2.78
C THR A 230 -2.37 6.11 3.12
N LEU A 231 -2.88 4.88 3.11
CA LEU A 231 -2.10 3.66 3.21
C LEU A 231 -2.27 2.90 1.90
N LYS A 232 -1.20 2.86 1.13
CA LYS A 232 -1.11 2.11 -0.12
C LYS A 232 0.02 1.12 0.00
N PHE A 233 -0.21 -0.11 -0.40
CA PHE A 233 0.83 -1.12 -0.58
C PHE A 233 0.85 -1.50 -2.06
N ASP A 234 2.01 -1.90 -2.58
CA ASP A 234 2.16 -2.45 -3.92
C ASP A 234 1.61 -3.88 -4.05
N GLN A 235 1.54 -4.61 -2.93
CA GLN A 235 0.89 -5.91 -2.78
C GLN A 235 -0.31 -5.87 -1.81
N GLU A 236 -1.10 -6.93 -1.80
CA GLU A 236 -2.15 -7.17 -0.81
C GLU A 236 -1.59 -7.26 0.63
N TRP A 237 -2.32 -6.69 1.61
CA TRP A 237 -1.85 -6.59 2.99
C TRP A 237 -2.97 -6.63 4.03
N GLY A 238 -2.62 -6.95 5.28
CA GLY A 238 -3.46 -6.79 6.47
C GLY A 238 -4.07 -8.08 7.03
N THR A 239 -4.23 -9.13 6.22
CA THR A 239 -4.75 -10.44 6.69
C THR A 239 -3.64 -11.47 6.91
N ALA A 240 -2.77 -11.63 5.91
CA ALA A 240 -1.65 -12.55 5.93
C ALA A 240 -0.55 -12.04 4.96
N PRO A 241 0.73 -12.35 5.20
CA PRO A 241 1.25 -12.98 6.41
C PRO A 241 1.37 -11.99 7.58
N GLY A 242 1.53 -10.70 7.30
CA GLY A 242 1.51 -9.62 8.28
C GLY A 242 0.08 -9.16 8.61
N GLN A 243 -0.26 -9.11 9.90
CA GLN A 243 -1.59 -8.71 10.35
C GLN A 243 -1.70 -7.20 10.62
N PHE A 244 -2.79 -6.61 10.15
CA PHE A 244 -3.20 -5.24 10.46
C PHE A 244 -4.71 -5.21 10.73
N ASP A 245 -5.07 -5.01 11.99
CA ASP A 245 -6.45 -4.87 12.46
C ASP A 245 -6.79 -3.42 12.86
N GLY A 246 -5.79 -2.55 12.89
CA GLY A 246 -5.91 -1.17 13.34
C GLY A 246 -6.38 -1.04 14.79
N HIS A 247 -6.25 -2.10 15.60
CA HIS A 247 -6.70 -2.08 16.98
C HIS A 247 -5.98 -0.98 17.77
N ASN A 248 -6.75 -0.22 18.57
CA ASN A 248 -6.32 0.99 19.28
C ASN A 248 -5.92 2.20 18.41
N LEU A 249 -6.13 2.16 17.08
CA LEU A 249 -5.97 3.35 16.26
C LEU A 249 -7.23 4.22 16.29
N LEU A 250 -7.11 5.38 16.92
CA LEU A 250 -8.14 6.42 16.90
C LEU A 250 -7.53 7.71 16.38
N PHE A 251 -8.07 8.22 15.27
CA PHE A 251 -7.64 9.44 14.62
C PHE A 251 -8.74 10.51 14.81
N PRO A 252 -8.76 11.24 15.94
CA PRO A 252 -9.89 12.09 16.34
C PRO A 252 -10.16 13.28 15.40
N LYS A 253 -9.25 13.58 14.47
CA LYS A 253 -9.36 14.68 13.49
C LYS A 253 -9.40 14.20 12.04
N LEU A 254 -9.43 12.89 11.80
CA LEU A 254 -9.30 12.34 10.45
C LEU A 254 -10.55 12.63 9.64
N GLU A 255 -10.38 13.39 8.56
CA GLU A 255 -11.45 13.75 7.63
C GLU A 255 -11.36 12.97 6.32
N SER A 256 -10.16 12.49 5.94
CA SER A 256 -9.95 11.73 4.71
C SER A 256 -9.11 10.48 4.95
N LEU A 257 -9.60 9.33 4.47
CA LEU A 257 -8.89 8.06 4.52
C LEU A 257 -8.88 7.42 3.13
N THR A 258 -7.71 6.97 2.69
CA THR A 258 -7.55 6.13 1.50
C THR A 258 -6.82 4.84 1.88
N LEU A 259 -7.43 3.71 1.56
CA LEU A 259 -6.83 2.39 1.66
C LEU A 259 -6.67 1.80 0.26
N GLU A 260 -5.47 1.33 -0.06
CA GLU A 260 -5.18 0.66 -1.33
C GLU A 260 -4.60 -0.74 -1.10
N ASN A 261 -5.13 -1.74 -1.80
CA ASN A 261 -4.78 -3.16 -1.69
C ASN A 261 -4.99 -3.80 -0.30
N PHE A 262 -5.84 -3.21 0.56
CA PHE A 262 -6.12 -3.76 1.88
C PHE A 262 -7.01 -5.02 1.82
N MET A 263 -6.69 -6.02 2.65
CA MET A 263 -7.39 -7.30 2.74
C MET A 263 -8.26 -7.38 4.00
N ILE A 264 -9.54 -7.62 3.80
CA ILE A 264 -10.51 -7.93 4.85
C ILE A 264 -10.58 -9.45 4.99
N GLY A 265 -10.04 -9.99 6.08
CA GLY A 265 -10.09 -11.41 6.42
C GLY A 265 -10.74 -11.71 7.77
N HIS A 266 -11.12 -10.68 8.51
CA HIS A 266 -11.76 -10.80 9.82
C HIS A 266 -12.91 -9.81 9.94
N HIS A 267 -13.87 -10.10 10.80
CA HIS A 267 -15.05 -9.27 10.98
C HIS A 267 -14.71 -7.90 11.58
N ASP A 268 -13.59 -7.80 12.33
CA ASP A 268 -13.13 -6.58 13.01
C ASP A 268 -12.12 -5.73 12.20
N HIS A 269 -11.65 -6.18 11.03
CA HIS A 269 -10.59 -5.50 10.25
C HIS A 269 -10.90 -4.06 9.84
N MET A 270 -12.19 -3.71 9.78
CA MET A 270 -12.65 -2.37 9.41
C MET A 270 -13.15 -1.56 10.61
N ASP A 271 -13.16 -2.13 11.83
CA ASP A 271 -13.69 -1.46 13.02
C ASP A 271 -12.95 -0.16 13.33
N TRP A 272 -11.64 -0.16 13.15
CA TRP A 272 -10.83 1.05 13.29
C TRP A 272 -11.24 2.13 12.28
N VAL A 273 -11.67 1.78 11.07
CA VAL A 273 -12.20 2.75 10.09
C VAL A 273 -13.55 3.30 10.59
N TYR A 274 -14.42 2.42 11.06
CA TYR A 274 -15.75 2.78 11.57
C TYR A 274 -15.70 3.65 12.83
N ALA A 275 -14.61 3.55 13.61
CA ALA A 275 -14.37 4.39 14.78
C ALA A 275 -14.11 5.86 14.42
N GLN A 276 -13.72 6.18 13.18
CA GLN A 276 -13.36 7.54 12.76
C GLN A 276 -14.59 8.40 12.46
N LYS A 277 -15.25 8.91 13.50
CA LYS A 277 -16.53 9.66 13.35
C LYS A 277 -16.41 10.99 12.62
N THR A 278 -15.21 11.56 12.52
CA THR A 278 -14.93 12.79 11.76
C THR A 278 -14.77 12.57 10.26
N LEU A 279 -14.76 11.32 9.80
CA LEU A 279 -14.44 10.99 8.42
C LEU A 279 -15.49 11.54 7.45
N LYS A 280 -15.03 12.33 6.49
CA LYS A 280 -15.82 12.96 5.41
C LYS A 280 -15.55 12.32 4.06
N SER A 281 -14.35 11.77 3.85
CA SER A 281 -13.92 11.13 2.62
C SER A 281 -13.33 9.75 2.90
N LEU A 282 -13.85 8.72 2.25
CA LEU A 282 -13.35 7.34 2.32
C LEU A 282 -13.17 6.78 0.92
N HIS A 283 -11.92 6.49 0.56
CA HIS A 283 -11.57 5.90 -0.73
C HIS A 283 -11.00 4.49 -0.51
N LEU A 284 -11.69 3.48 -1.03
CA LEU A 284 -11.29 2.08 -1.00
C LEU A 284 -10.83 1.69 -2.41
N LYS A 285 -9.52 1.58 -2.61
CA LYS A 285 -8.91 1.25 -3.90
C LYS A 285 -8.40 -0.18 -3.87
N ASP A 286 -8.95 -1.07 -4.70
CA ASP A 286 -8.53 -2.47 -4.76
C ASP A 286 -8.52 -3.18 -3.39
N VAL A 287 -9.37 -2.73 -2.47
CA VAL A 287 -9.65 -3.42 -1.21
C VAL A 287 -10.43 -4.70 -1.54
N ARG A 288 -10.07 -5.83 -0.96
CA ARG A 288 -10.68 -7.14 -1.25
C ARG A 288 -11.01 -7.89 0.04
N ILE A 289 -11.88 -8.88 -0.08
CA ILE A 289 -12.22 -9.84 0.98
C ILE A 289 -11.46 -11.13 0.71
N ALA A 290 -10.68 -11.59 1.68
CA ALA A 290 -10.07 -12.91 1.64
C ALA A 290 -11.15 -13.94 1.94
N SER A 291 -11.57 -14.71 0.94
CA SER A 291 -12.66 -15.68 1.04
C SER A 291 -12.19 -17.06 1.48
N HIS A 292 -10.99 -17.44 1.05
CA HIS A 292 -10.36 -18.73 1.31
C HIS A 292 -8.92 -18.51 1.74
N LEU A 293 -8.43 -19.38 2.62
CA LEU A 293 -7.08 -19.38 3.13
C LEU A 293 -6.56 -20.83 3.11
N LEU A 294 -5.49 -21.06 2.37
CA LEU A 294 -4.70 -22.29 2.38
C LEU A 294 -3.29 -21.95 2.88
N VAL A 295 -2.94 -22.49 4.03
CA VAL A 295 -1.68 -22.21 4.74
C VAL A 295 -1.12 -23.50 5.33
N GLU A 296 0.19 -23.56 5.51
CA GLU A 296 0.80 -24.60 6.33
C GLU A 296 0.45 -24.41 7.80
N GLU A 297 0.21 -25.52 8.49
CA GLU A 297 -0.05 -25.55 9.93
C GLU A 297 1.07 -24.85 10.74
N GLU A 298 2.34 -25.07 10.37
CA GLU A 298 3.47 -24.45 11.05
C GLU A 298 3.47 -22.91 10.90
N ASN A 299 2.97 -22.40 9.77
CA ASN A 299 2.96 -20.97 9.47
C ASN A 299 1.80 -20.22 10.15
N ILE A 300 0.73 -20.92 10.54
CA ILE A 300 -0.34 -20.34 11.36
C ILE A 300 0.23 -19.77 12.65
N GLU A 301 1.01 -20.57 13.39
CA GLU A 301 1.64 -20.13 14.64
C GLU A 301 2.79 -19.15 14.38
N LYS A 302 3.65 -19.43 13.39
CA LYS A 302 4.82 -18.61 13.07
C LYS A 302 4.46 -17.17 12.73
N TRP A 303 3.45 -16.97 11.90
CA TRP A 303 2.99 -15.63 11.49
C TRP A 303 2.01 -15.03 12.50
N GLY A 304 1.56 -15.81 13.49
CA GLY A 304 0.51 -15.40 14.42
C GLY A 304 -0.81 -15.15 13.69
N LEU A 305 -1.14 -15.99 12.70
CA LEU A 305 -2.38 -15.86 11.95
C LEU A 305 -3.58 -16.08 12.87
N ARG A 306 -4.48 -15.09 12.86
CA ARG A 306 -5.81 -15.23 13.42
C ARG A 306 -6.65 -16.12 12.51
N THR A 307 -7.33 -17.11 13.11
CA THR A 307 -8.24 -18.04 12.41
C THR A 307 -9.59 -18.15 13.13
N ASP A 308 -9.84 -17.29 14.13
CA ASP A 308 -11.04 -17.29 14.98
C ASP A 308 -12.34 -17.00 14.21
N ASP A 309 -12.30 -16.13 13.21
CA ASP A 309 -13.44 -15.81 12.33
C ASP A 309 -13.56 -16.77 11.13
N TRP A 310 -12.66 -17.74 11.03
CA TRP A 310 -12.55 -18.60 9.88
C TRP A 310 -13.13 -19.99 10.16
N LYS A 311 -13.92 -20.51 9.23
CA LYS A 311 -14.38 -21.90 9.26
C LYS A 311 -13.25 -22.79 8.75
N SER A 312 -12.74 -23.65 9.62
CA SER A 312 -11.77 -24.70 9.25
C SER A 312 -12.47 -25.86 8.54
N TRP A 313 -11.78 -26.42 7.53
CA TRP A 313 -12.24 -27.59 6.77
C TRP A 313 -11.40 -28.83 7.08
N PRO A 314 -11.99 -30.04 6.95
CA PRO A 314 -11.25 -31.29 7.11
C PRO A 314 -10.16 -31.42 6.02
N ARG A 315 -9.20 -32.30 6.29
CA ARG A 315 -8.18 -32.70 5.31
C ARG A 315 -8.82 -33.22 4.01
N GLY A 316 -8.18 -32.96 2.87
CA GLY A 316 -8.65 -33.36 1.55
C GLY A 316 -9.68 -32.40 0.97
N ALA A 317 -10.18 -31.45 1.77
CA ALA A 317 -11.07 -30.41 1.27
C ALA A 317 -10.41 -29.64 0.12
N PHE A 318 -11.20 -29.37 -0.92
CA PHE A 318 -10.76 -28.67 -2.13
C PHE A 318 -9.64 -29.39 -2.90
N GLY A 319 -9.40 -30.68 -2.62
CA GLY A 319 -8.36 -31.51 -3.24
C GLY A 319 -6.99 -31.44 -2.55
N HIS A 320 -6.85 -30.69 -1.45
CA HIS A 320 -5.57 -30.55 -0.77
C HIS A 320 -5.33 -31.70 0.21
N GLU A 321 -4.48 -32.64 -0.19
CA GLU A 321 -4.20 -33.87 0.57
C GLU A 321 -2.95 -33.80 1.47
N ALA A 322 -2.16 -32.73 1.38
CA ALA A 322 -0.93 -32.58 2.15
C ALA A 322 -1.21 -32.57 3.67
N ASP A 323 -0.44 -33.34 4.45
CA ASP A 323 -0.67 -33.54 5.89
C ASP A 323 -0.64 -32.22 6.69
N ASN A 324 0.20 -31.28 6.26
CA ASN A 324 0.43 -30.00 6.92
C ASN A 324 -0.41 -28.85 6.32
N ALA A 325 -1.18 -29.09 5.26
CA ALA A 325 -2.06 -28.07 4.69
C ALA A 325 -3.30 -27.88 5.56
N ARG A 326 -3.71 -26.63 5.74
CA ARG A 326 -4.94 -26.25 6.45
C ARG A 326 -5.75 -25.31 5.58
N VAL A 327 -7.01 -25.67 5.37
CA VAL A 327 -7.95 -24.89 4.56
C VAL A 327 -8.99 -24.23 5.45
N PHE A 328 -9.25 -22.96 5.16
CA PHE A 328 -10.26 -22.17 5.83
C PHE A 328 -11.09 -21.35 4.85
N THR A 329 -12.33 -21.07 5.24
CA THR A 329 -13.23 -20.14 4.52
C THR A 329 -13.74 -19.05 5.46
N PHE A 330 -13.78 -17.82 4.97
CA PHE A 330 -14.30 -16.66 5.69
C PHE A 330 -15.69 -16.28 5.18
N SER A 331 -16.59 -15.95 6.11
CA SER A 331 -18.00 -15.64 5.79
C SER A 331 -18.26 -14.15 5.51
N GLY A 332 -17.25 -13.29 5.63
CA GLY A 332 -17.40 -11.85 5.42
C GLY A 332 -17.83 -11.51 3.99
N ASN A 333 -18.58 -10.42 3.86
CA ASN A 333 -19.13 -9.96 2.59
C ASN A 333 -19.19 -8.44 2.48
N TRP A 334 -19.31 -7.93 1.26
CA TRP A 334 -19.33 -6.50 0.99
C TRP A 334 -20.62 -5.83 1.45
N GLU A 335 -21.74 -6.54 1.44
CA GLU A 335 -23.00 -6.08 2.05
C GLU A 335 -22.75 -5.56 3.48
N THR A 336 -22.16 -6.38 4.34
CA THR A 336 -21.89 -6.02 5.75
C THR A 336 -20.94 -4.84 5.85
N VAL A 337 -19.90 -4.79 5.01
CA VAL A 337 -18.94 -3.68 4.97
C VAL A 337 -19.63 -2.38 4.58
N PHE A 338 -20.42 -2.37 3.50
CA PHE A 338 -21.11 -1.16 3.03
C PHE A 338 -22.19 -0.69 4.01
N ASP A 339 -22.94 -1.62 4.60
CA ASP A 339 -23.90 -1.27 5.64
C ASP A 339 -23.23 -0.70 6.89
N SER A 340 -22.07 -1.24 7.27
CA SER A 340 -21.28 -0.71 8.38
C SER A 340 -20.75 0.69 8.07
N ILE A 341 -20.22 0.95 6.87
CA ILE A 341 -19.81 2.30 6.41
C ILE A 341 -21.01 3.24 6.47
N ARG A 342 -22.15 2.84 5.91
CA ARG A 342 -23.37 3.65 5.82
C ARG A 342 -23.89 4.03 7.20
N THR A 343 -23.89 3.10 8.15
CA THR A 343 -24.47 3.29 9.48
C THR A 343 -23.49 3.96 10.46
N ASN A 344 -22.21 3.61 10.42
CA ASN A 344 -21.23 4.04 11.41
C ASN A 344 -20.47 5.32 11.04
N LEU A 345 -20.49 5.74 9.77
CA LEU A 345 -19.83 6.97 9.29
C LEU A 345 -20.87 8.01 8.85
N PRO A 346 -21.51 8.71 9.81
CA PRO A 346 -22.63 9.62 9.50
C PRO A 346 -22.21 10.89 8.75
N ASN A 347 -20.94 11.31 8.88
CA ASN A 347 -20.40 12.52 8.26
C ASN A 347 -19.77 12.27 6.87
N LEU A 348 -19.84 11.03 6.37
CA LEU A 348 -19.23 10.66 5.11
C LEU A 348 -20.01 11.28 3.94
N VAL A 349 -19.32 12.17 3.20
CA VAL A 349 -19.86 12.92 2.05
C VAL A 349 -19.13 12.60 0.73
N ASP A 350 -17.95 11.97 0.77
CA ASP A 350 -17.26 11.44 -0.40
C ASP A 350 -16.92 9.97 -0.17
N PHE A 351 -17.50 9.08 -0.97
CA PHE A 351 -17.19 7.65 -0.94
C PHE A 351 -16.81 7.18 -2.34
N ARG A 352 -15.66 6.52 -2.43
CA ARG A 352 -15.13 5.99 -3.70
C ARG A 352 -14.64 4.58 -3.52
N LEU A 353 -15.24 3.68 -4.29
CA LEU A 353 -14.80 2.30 -4.47
C LEU A 353 -14.16 2.19 -5.85
N TYR A 354 -12.84 1.96 -5.90
CA TYR A 354 -12.10 1.76 -7.15
C TYR A 354 -11.67 0.32 -7.29
N ASP A 355 -11.85 -0.20 -8.50
CA ASP A 355 -11.60 -1.59 -8.85
C ASP A 355 -10.80 -1.64 -10.16
N ARG A 356 -9.53 -2.06 -10.07
CA ARG A 356 -8.60 -2.16 -11.21
C ARG A 356 -9.11 -3.06 -12.33
N THR A 357 -10.02 -3.98 -12.02
CA THR A 357 -10.59 -4.91 -13.02
C THR A 357 -11.47 -4.19 -14.03
N TRP A 358 -11.94 -2.98 -13.69
CA TRP A 358 -12.68 -2.10 -14.59
C TRP A 358 -11.78 -1.07 -15.30
N GLY A 359 -10.46 -1.09 -15.02
CA GLY A 359 -9.52 0.01 -15.24
C GLY A 359 -8.45 -0.21 -16.32
N VAL A 360 -8.73 -0.96 -17.38
CA VAL A 360 -7.90 -0.88 -18.62
C VAL A 360 -8.30 0.33 -19.50
N ILE A 361 -9.33 1.10 -19.11
CA ILE A 361 -9.85 2.20 -19.95
C ILE A 361 -10.13 3.43 -19.07
N ASP A 362 -9.18 4.38 -19.15
CA ASP A 362 -9.23 5.78 -18.71
C ASP A 362 -9.33 6.12 -17.21
N ASN A 363 -8.43 7.01 -16.78
CA ASN A 363 -8.37 7.72 -15.48
C ASN A 363 -9.55 8.70 -15.27
N ASN A 364 -10.74 8.42 -15.81
CA ASN A 364 -11.91 9.26 -15.61
C ASN A 364 -12.57 8.97 -14.25
N SER A 365 -13.12 10.01 -13.63
CA SER A 365 -13.99 9.92 -12.45
C SER A 365 -15.17 8.96 -12.61
N ASP A 366 -15.49 8.60 -13.86
CA ASP A 366 -16.52 7.62 -14.22
C ASP A 366 -16.13 6.17 -13.91
N THR A 367 -14.93 5.90 -13.38
CA THR A 367 -14.45 4.55 -13.04
C THR A 367 -14.81 4.09 -11.63
N PHE A 368 -15.18 4.99 -10.72
CA PHE A 368 -15.51 4.64 -9.34
C PHE A 368 -16.95 4.13 -9.21
N ASN A 369 -17.19 3.29 -8.20
CA ASN A 369 -18.53 2.87 -7.76
C ASN A 369 -19.36 2.12 -8.83
N LYS A 370 -18.71 1.44 -9.79
CA LYS A 370 -19.39 0.63 -10.83
C LYS A 370 -20.02 -0.67 -10.32
N GLY A 371 -19.71 -1.06 -9.08
CA GLY A 371 -20.18 -2.28 -8.45
C GLY A 371 -19.05 -3.01 -7.73
N VAL A 372 -19.38 -4.19 -7.19
CA VAL A 372 -18.42 -5.13 -6.62
C VAL A 372 -18.10 -6.18 -7.69
N SER A 373 -16.86 -6.20 -8.18
CA SER A 373 -16.40 -7.27 -9.08
C SER A 373 -16.30 -8.60 -8.34
N ARG A 374 -16.45 -9.71 -9.07
CA ARG A 374 -16.22 -11.06 -8.54
C ARG A 374 -14.80 -11.22 -8.00
N GLN A 375 -13.85 -10.51 -8.61
CA GLN A 375 -12.43 -10.53 -8.25
C GLN A 375 -12.12 -9.78 -6.93
N ARG A 376 -13.14 -9.21 -6.26
CA ARG A 376 -12.99 -8.64 -4.91
C ARG A 376 -13.14 -9.66 -3.79
N TYR A 377 -13.51 -10.88 -4.11
CA TYR A 377 -13.36 -12.04 -3.23
C TYR A 377 -12.21 -12.85 -3.81
N ILE A 378 -11.15 -12.96 -3.03
CA ILE A 378 -9.87 -13.54 -3.45
C ILE A 378 -9.51 -14.68 -2.51
N ALA A 379 -8.73 -15.65 -2.98
CA ALA A 379 -8.19 -16.70 -2.13
C ALA A 379 -6.71 -16.46 -1.83
N PHE A 380 -6.24 -16.93 -0.69
CA PHE A 380 -4.82 -17.00 -0.38
C PHE A 380 -4.37 -18.46 -0.43
N SER A 381 -3.30 -18.73 -1.15
CA SER A 381 -2.58 -20.00 -1.13
C SER A 381 -1.10 -19.74 -1.00
N GLU A 382 -0.52 -20.26 0.07
CA GLU A 382 0.89 -20.08 0.40
C GLU A 382 1.86 -20.52 -0.72
N TRP A 383 1.46 -21.51 -1.52
CA TRP A 383 2.33 -22.19 -2.48
C TRP A 383 2.26 -21.64 -3.90
N ILE A 384 1.28 -20.79 -4.18
CA ILE A 384 0.96 -20.42 -5.54
C ILE A 384 1.82 -19.26 -6.02
N LEU A 385 2.30 -19.43 -7.26
CA LEU A 385 3.12 -18.48 -7.98
C LEU A 385 2.32 -17.92 -9.18
N PRO A 386 2.57 -16.68 -9.62
CA PRO A 386 3.58 -15.76 -9.11
C PRO A 386 3.17 -15.03 -7.82
N SER A 387 1.89 -15.04 -7.45
CA SER A 387 1.37 -14.40 -6.24
C SER A 387 0.60 -15.40 -5.39
N PRO A 388 0.73 -15.35 -4.05
CA PRO A 388 -0.08 -16.19 -3.16
C PRO A 388 -1.56 -15.78 -3.15
N TRP A 389 -1.89 -14.62 -3.71
CA TRP A 389 -3.26 -14.10 -3.79
C TRP A 389 -3.88 -14.42 -5.15
N ILE A 390 -4.88 -15.31 -5.12
CA ILE A 390 -5.53 -15.89 -6.30
C ILE A 390 -6.83 -15.15 -6.58
N GLU A 391 -6.82 -14.34 -7.63
CA GLU A 391 -8.03 -13.71 -8.14
C GLU A 391 -8.94 -14.73 -8.80
N ALA A 392 -10.24 -14.59 -8.56
CA ALA A 392 -11.21 -15.36 -9.33
C ALA A 392 -11.17 -14.98 -10.81
N GLU A 393 -11.49 -15.95 -11.65
CA GLU A 393 -11.71 -15.72 -13.06
C GLU A 393 -12.93 -14.82 -13.31
N ARG A 394 -13.09 -14.35 -14.55
CA ARG A 394 -14.26 -13.54 -14.95
C ARG A 394 -15.59 -14.26 -14.73
N ASN A 395 -15.60 -15.59 -14.85
CA ASN A 395 -16.78 -16.42 -14.58
C ASN A 395 -17.09 -16.54 -13.07
N GLY A 396 -16.16 -16.12 -12.19
CA GLY A 396 -16.28 -16.21 -10.75
C GLY A 396 -15.73 -17.52 -10.17
N LYS A 397 -15.02 -18.36 -10.91
CA LYS A 397 -14.41 -19.56 -10.36
C LYS A 397 -13.02 -19.24 -9.79
N LEU A 398 -12.66 -19.90 -8.69
CA LEU A 398 -11.32 -19.88 -8.11
C LEU A 398 -10.55 -21.12 -8.56
N LEU A 399 -10.36 -21.29 -9.88
CA LEU A 399 -9.81 -22.52 -10.45
C LEU A 399 -8.41 -22.86 -9.96
N GLU A 400 -7.57 -21.84 -9.72
CA GLU A 400 -6.20 -22.05 -9.22
C GLU A 400 -6.15 -22.42 -7.74
N PHE A 401 -7.24 -22.26 -6.99
CA PHE A 401 -7.26 -22.61 -5.58
C PHE A 401 -7.42 -24.12 -5.35
N SER A 402 -8.28 -24.80 -6.11
CA SER A 402 -8.51 -26.24 -5.94
C SER A 402 -7.51 -27.09 -6.72
N GLU A 403 -7.07 -28.20 -6.14
CA GLU A 403 -6.22 -29.19 -6.81
C GLU A 403 -6.99 -30.21 -7.66
N ARG A 404 -8.33 -30.26 -7.57
CA ARG A 404 -9.16 -31.12 -8.42
C ARG A 404 -9.37 -30.48 -9.78
N CYS A 405 -8.87 -31.13 -10.83
CA CYS A 405 -9.20 -30.73 -12.21
C CYS A 405 -10.67 -31.07 -12.51
N PRO A 406 -11.44 -30.16 -13.13
CA PRO A 406 -12.83 -30.45 -13.55
C PRO A 406 -12.97 -31.60 -14.56
N GLU A 407 -11.86 -32.15 -15.06
CA GLU A 407 -11.83 -33.22 -16.07
C GLU A 407 -11.79 -34.63 -15.46
N ASP A 408 -11.67 -34.76 -14.12
CA ASP A 408 -11.69 -36.05 -13.42
C ASP A 408 -13.12 -36.54 -13.08
N GLU A 409 -14.11 -36.18 -13.89
CA GLU A 409 -15.42 -36.85 -13.93
C GLU A 409 -15.24 -38.25 -14.58
N SER A 410 -14.60 -39.18 -13.87
CA SER A 410 -14.63 -40.59 -14.25
C SER A 410 -15.93 -41.22 -13.76
N ASP A 411 -16.68 -41.78 -14.72
CA ASP A 411 -17.94 -42.53 -14.62
C ASP A 411 -17.92 -43.74 -13.64
N ASP A 412 -17.67 -43.53 -12.34
CA ASP A 412 -17.86 -44.57 -11.32
C ASP A 412 -19.03 -44.20 -10.40
N GLU A 413 -20.22 -44.62 -10.85
CA GLU A 413 -21.46 -44.68 -10.07
C GLU A 413 -21.23 -45.50 -8.78
N SER A 414 -21.09 -44.83 -7.64
CA SER A 414 -21.23 -45.45 -6.32
C SER A 414 -22.05 -44.55 -5.41
N ASP A 415 -23.05 -45.15 -4.75
CA ASP A 415 -24.25 -44.57 -4.12
C ASP A 415 -24.03 -43.60 -2.93
N ASP A 416 -23.03 -42.71 -2.96
CA ASP A 416 -22.83 -41.58 -2.02
C ASP A 416 -22.98 -40.19 -2.71
N GLU A 417 -23.61 -40.16 -3.89
CA GLU A 417 -23.61 -39.01 -4.84
C GLU A 417 -24.24 -37.71 -4.30
N GLU A 418 -25.17 -37.74 -3.34
CA GLU A 418 -25.81 -36.50 -2.82
C GLU A 418 -24.93 -35.72 -1.82
N GLU A 419 -24.06 -36.38 -1.04
CA GLU A 419 -23.12 -35.67 -0.15
C GLU A 419 -21.83 -35.25 -0.89
N GLU A 420 -21.37 -36.01 -1.88
CA GLU A 420 -20.19 -35.64 -2.68
C GLU A 420 -20.48 -34.55 -3.73
N GLN A 421 -21.63 -34.55 -4.42
CA GLN A 421 -21.96 -33.49 -5.40
C GLN A 421 -22.23 -32.12 -4.76
N ILE A 422 -22.83 -32.08 -3.56
CA ILE A 422 -23.06 -30.81 -2.85
C ILE A 422 -21.74 -30.21 -2.35
N VAL A 423 -20.75 -31.05 -2.03
CA VAL A 423 -19.40 -30.61 -1.62
C VAL A 423 -18.57 -30.13 -2.82
N ASP A 424 -18.74 -30.70 -4.02
CA ASP A 424 -17.99 -30.30 -5.22
C ASP A 424 -18.51 -29.01 -5.89
N GLU A 425 -19.83 -28.75 -5.89
CA GLU A 425 -20.34 -27.48 -6.43
C GLU A 425 -19.99 -26.30 -5.51
N ASP A 426 -20.11 -26.43 -4.18
CA ASP A 426 -19.91 -25.32 -3.23
C ASP A 426 -18.43 -25.01 -2.94
N SER A 427 -17.50 -25.94 -3.24
CA SER A 427 -16.08 -25.81 -2.92
C SER A 427 -15.26 -24.94 -3.88
N THR A 428 -15.67 -24.73 -5.13
CA THR A 428 -14.93 -23.84 -6.06
C THR A 428 -15.60 -22.47 -6.24
N LEU A 429 -16.71 -22.27 -5.55
CA LEU A 429 -17.63 -21.17 -5.79
C LEU A 429 -17.19 -19.93 -5.02
N ASN A 430 -16.71 -18.94 -5.77
CA ASN A 430 -16.46 -17.61 -5.22
C ASN A 430 -17.76 -17.05 -4.60
N PRO A 431 -17.73 -16.62 -3.32
CA PRO A 431 -18.90 -16.07 -2.63
C PRO A 431 -19.56 -14.89 -3.34
N ALA A 432 -18.84 -14.19 -4.22
CA ALA A 432 -19.36 -13.11 -5.04
C ALA A 432 -20.61 -13.48 -5.85
N LEU A 433 -20.76 -14.74 -6.28
CA LEU A 433 -21.93 -15.15 -7.06
C LEU A 433 -23.22 -15.13 -6.23
N TYR A 434 -23.14 -15.63 -5.00
CA TYR A 434 -24.24 -15.63 -4.05
C TYR A 434 -24.52 -14.23 -3.49
N ASN A 435 -23.45 -13.46 -3.21
CA ASN A 435 -23.56 -12.15 -2.57
C ASN A 435 -23.89 -11.01 -3.54
N LYS A 436 -23.78 -11.23 -4.86
CA LYS A 436 -23.90 -10.18 -5.90
C LYS A 436 -25.10 -9.24 -5.70
N ALA A 437 -26.28 -9.79 -5.44
CA ALA A 437 -27.51 -9.01 -5.31
C ALA A 437 -27.51 -8.16 -4.03
N ALA A 438 -27.02 -8.74 -2.93
CA ALA A 438 -26.96 -8.10 -1.62
C ALA A 438 -25.87 -7.01 -1.58
N ASP A 439 -24.67 -7.32 -2.07
CA ASP A 439 -23.56 -6.37 -2.18
C ASP A 439 -23.94 -5.15 -3.02
N LYS A 440 -24.60 -5.38 -4.17
CA LYS A 440 -25.08 -4.31 -5.05
C LYS A 440 -26.09 -3.41 -4.32
N ARG A 441 -27.07 -4.02 -3.66
CA ARG A 441 -28.09 -3.28 -2.90
C ARG A 441 -27.44 -2.40 -1.84
N ALA A 442 -26.55 -2.97 -1.02
CA ALA A 442 -25.89 -2.25 0.06
C ALA A 442 -25.01 -1.10 -0.45
N LEU A 443 -24.29 -1.30 -1.57
CA LEU A 443 -23.54 -0.24 -2.22
C LEU A 443 -24.46 0.89 -2.72
N ASP A 444 -25.55 0.56 -3.41
CA ASP A 444 -26.51 1.55 -3.92
C ASP A 444 -27.14 2.35 -2.76
N GLU A 445 -27.46 1.70 -1.64
CA GLU A 445 -27.96 2.34 -0.43
C GLU A 445 -26.91 3.26 0.24
N LEU A 446 -25.66 2.83 0.32
CA LEU A 446 -24.55 3.65 0.81
C LEU A 446 -24.37 4.90 -0.07
N LEU A 447 -24.30 4.74 -1.39
CA LEU A 447 -24.13 5.85 -2.33
C LEU A 447 -25.29 6.85 -2.23
N LYS A 448 -26.52 6.36 -2.08
CA LYS A 448 -27.69 7.20 -1.83
C LYS A 448 -27.56 7.98 -0.52
N ALA A 449 -27.14 7.34 0.57
CA ALA A 449 -26.94 7.99 1.86
C ALA A 449 -25.82 9.07 1.79
N VAL A 450 -24.69 8.76 1.15
CA VAL A 450 -23.60 9.72 0.93
C VAL A 450 -24.09 10.94 0.14
N LYS A 451 -24.84 10.73 -0.95
CA LYS A 451 -25.42 11.82 -1.74
C LYS A 451 -26.40 12.68 -0.94
N GLN A 452 -27.19 12.08 -0.03
CA GLN A 452 -28.10 12.82 0.84
C GLN A 452 -27.35 13.72 1.84
N ARG A 453 -26.15 13.34 2.26
CA ARG A 453 -25.31 14.12 3.19
C ARG A 453 -24.55 15.26 2.53
N GLN A 454 -24.43 15.24 1.20
CA GLN A 454 -23.81 16.32 0.42
C GLN A 454 -24.70 17.56 0.27
N GLY A 455 -26.03 17.38 0.40
CA GLY A 455 -27.02 18.46 0.38
C GLY A 455 -27.35 18.96 1.77
#